data_AF-A0A3M0KXJ2-F1
#
_entry.id   AF-A0A3M0KXJ2-F1
#
_cell.length_a   1.000
_cell.length_b   1.000
_cell.length_c   1.000
_cell.angle_alpha   90.00
_cell.angle_beta   90.00
_cell.angle_gamma   90.00
#
_symmetry.space_group_name_H-M   'P 1'
#
loop_
_entity.id
_entity.type
_entity.pdbx_description
1 polymer ?
#
loop_
_entity_poly.entity_id
_entity_poly.type
_entity_poly.pdbx_seq_one_letter_code
_entity_poly.pdbx_strand_id
1 'polypeptide(L)'
;MDLGIVAENENVSILSEHPADRKSRFWKAGDAELFQQWQGEEDTAGAALCLQVQLEDGNEEMHRLGDPQEEMGKLPGSKTDFPGRMVLSEEEKLKISKDLVDLQIETNKMKERYETENFSLRNTMRALESRVQELELCSAQVMGERDSLRERLRALESSRQQLAEEFIILKSNYLALGRELEQEVMRNEELTQELLSLAKESIQPPGLGHQSSPELGAGRAAGHPHPARRGKPEDAAASEHEQQELEGNLLGNQDHVKVELEKLKKTHDEQQQKLEERVLALGKELQEAKGAVVASRQRLAEQSAVLLTSQGQLQEVEAENSRLQLRLKELNEEYRSRLAQYIGDVANYMDSKASSVSGHSKAPAGHAAMKNFVDSMLRDIRASYKSREEQLARAARGYKKRMKDLAKKHENLLIAYGLQREQIRALGSSAMDCGPAELHFSITDPELLTNSSRELNRLREEKAKLEMQLQELQKKSLKGASAFPVPLEQQLDEEGWAEVRRKLREFTLNTQEDLEQQRSQLLTRAVVAEEQVSELQGYIDQHLARYQQEILRLRNAERSERPRARRASSASHQP
;
A
#
# COMPACT_ATOMS: atom_id res chain seq x y z
N MET A 1 -32.39 -69.82 -10.17
CA MET A 1 -32.60 -69.05 -8.93
C MET A 1 -32.04 -67.64 -9.19
N ASP A 2 -32.54 -66.96 -10.21
CA ASP A 2 -33.88 -66.33 -10.30
C ASP A 2 -33.89 -65.07 -9.44
N LEU A 3 -33.64 -63.90 -10.03
CA LEU A 3 -34.56 -63.04 -10.82
C LEU A 3 -35.22 -61.99 -9.92
N GLY A 4 -35.08 -60.71 -10.26
CA GLY A 4 -35.67 -59.62 -9.47
C GLY A 4 -35.06 -58.24 -9.73
N ILE A 5 -35.08 -57.77 -10.98
CA ILE A 5 -34.81 -56.35 -11.28
C ILE A 5 -36.07 -55.55 -10.96
N VAL A 6 -35.95 -54.52 -10.13
CA VAL A 6 -36.73 -53.28 -10.26
C VAL A 6 -35.75 -52.13 -10.06
N ALA A 7 -35.68 -51.25 -11.06
CA ALA A 7 -34.97 -49.99 -10.97
C ALA A 7 -36.00 -48.87 -10.91
N GLU A 8 -35.72 -47.82 -10.13
CA GLU A 8 -36.18 -46.48 -10.47
C GLU A 8 -35.26 -45.43 -9.84
N ASN A 9 -35.00 -44.35 -10.58
CA ASN A 9 -34.09 -43.28 -10.19
C ASN A 9 -34.80 -42.31 -9.25
N GLU A 10 -34.07 -41.76 -8.26
CA GLU A 10 -33.87 -40.31 -8.06
C GLU A 10 -33.11 -40.06 -6.74
N ASN A 11 -32.57 -38.84 -6.55
CA ASN A 11 -31.86 -38.36 -5.36
C ASN A 11 -30.46 -38.95 -5.06
N VAL A 12 -29.50 -38.69 -5.96
CA VAL A 12 -28.06 -38.60 -5.60
C VAL A 12 -27.53 -37.19 -5.94
N SER A 13 -27.99 -36.19 -5.20
CA SER A 13 -27.49 -34.79 -5.26
C SER A 13 -27.51 -34.10 -3.89
N ILE A 14 -27.19 -34.82 -2.82
CA ILE A 14 -26.97 -34.23 -1.48
C ILE A 14 -25.74 -34.87 -0.84
N LEU A 15 -24.53 -34.38 -1.15
CA LEU A 15 -23.30 -34.62 -0.38
C LEU A 15 -22.12 -33.74 -0.90
N SER A 16 -22.32 -32.42 -1.01
CA SER A 16 -21.25 -31.45 -1.33
C SER A 16 -21.61 -30.01 -0.94
N GLU A 17 -22.14 -29.80 0.28
CA GLU A 17 -22.35 -28.44 0.81
C GLU A 17 -21.49 -28.21 2.05
N HIS A 18 -20.68 -27.15 2.01
CA HIS A 18 -19.76 -26.81 3.10
C HIS A 18 -20.56 -26.27 4.31
N PRO A 19 -20.18 -26.57 5.57
CA PRO A 19 -20.94 -26.13 6.76
C PRO A 19 -21.18 -24.62 6.89
N ALA A 20 -20.38 -23.80 6.18
CA ALA A 20 -20.54 -22.36 6.11
C ALA A 20 -21.79 -21.93 5.32
N ASP A 21 -22.08 -22.58 4.19
CA ASP A 21 -23.23 -22.24 3.34
C ASP A 21 -24.57 -22.59 3.98
N ARG A 22 -24.63 -23.69 4.75
CA ARG A 22 -25.80 -24.01 5.56
C ARG A 22 -26.06 -22.95 6.62
N LYS A 23 -25.02 -22.46 7.31
CA LYS A 23 -25.18 -21.36 8.26
C LYS A 23 -25.62 -20.08 7.55
N SER A 24 -24.97 -19.68 6.46
CA SER A 24 -25.32 -18.49 5.69
C SER A 24 -26.79 -18.49 5.22
N ARG A 25 -27.27 -19.63 4.69
CA ARG A 25 -28.70 -19.79 4.32
C ARG A 25 -29.64 -19.81 5.51
N PHE A 26 -29.26 -20.44 6.63
CA PHE A 26 -30.09 -20.47 7.85
C PHE A 26 -30.26 -19.07 8.45
N TRP A 27 -29.19 -18.25 8.47
CA TRP A 27 -29.28 -16.84 8.86
C TRP A 27 -30.09 -16.01 7.86
N LYS A 28 -29.82 -16.10 6.54
CA LYS A 28 -30.58 -15.36 5.52
C LYS A 28 -32.08 -15.71 5.48
N ALA A 29 -32.47 -16.94 5.86
CA ALA A 29 -33.87 -17.34 6.01
C ALA A 29 -34.49 -16.83 7.32
N GLY A 30 -33.81 -17.06 8.46
CA GLY A 30 -34.30 -16.61 9.78
C GLY A 30 -34.45 -15.10 9.88
N ASP A 31 -33.52 -14.33 9.31
CA ASP A 31 -33.61 -12.86 9.26
C ASP A 31 -34.78 -12.39 8.38
N ALA A 32 -35.11 -13.11 7.30
CA ALA A 32 -36.23 -12.76 6.42
C ALA A 32 -37.60 -13.09 7.05
N GLU A 33 -37.72 -14.23 7.72
CA GLU A 33 -38.91 -14.60 8.48
C GLU A 33 -39.13 -13.66 9.68
N LEU A 34 -38.07 -13.35 10.45
CA LEU A 34 -38.13 -12.35 11.53
C LEU A 34 -38.51 -10.97 11.01
N PHE A 35 -37.99 -10.53 9.87
CA PHE A 35 -38.32 -9.21 9.31
C PHE A 35 -39.79 -9.13 8.83
N GLN A 36 -40.34 -10.20 8.24
CA GLN A 36 -41.76 -10.24 7.89
C GLN A 36 -42.67 -10.37 9.11
N GLN A 37 -42.29 -11.17 10.10
CA GLN A 37 -43.04 -11.31 11.35
C GLN A 37 -43.08 -9.98 12.12
N TRP A 38 -41.95 -9.27 12.20
CA TRP A 38 -41.84 -7.98 12.88
C TRP A 38 -42.67 -6.89 12.19
N GLN A 39 -42.68 -6.82 10.85
CA GLN A 39 -43.57 -5.92 10.10
C GLN A 39 -45.05 -6.24 10.34
N GLY A 40 -45.43 -7.52 10.37
CA GLY A 40 -46.81 -7.93 10.63
C GLY A 40 -47.27 -7.65 12.08
N GLU A 41 -46.38 -7.81 13.06
CA GLU A 41 -46.67 -7.56 14.47
C GLU A 41 -46.77 -6.05 14.79
N GLU A 42 -45.91 -5.18 14.22
CA GLU A 42 -46.03 -3.72 14.42
C GLU A 42 -47.31 -3.15 13.82
N ASP A 43 -47.63 -3.47 12.56
CA ASP A 43 -48.81 -2.93 11.87
C ASP A 43 -50.13 -3.39 12.52
N THR A 44 -50.19 -4.62 13.05
CA THR A 44 -51.39 -5.15 13.73
C THR A 44 -51.51 -4.70 15.18
N ALA A 45 -50.41 -4.66 15.95
CA ALA A 45 -50.44 -4.18 17.33
C ALA A 45 -50.71 -2.66 17.40
N GLY A 46 -50.12 -1.87 16.49
CA GLY A 46 -50.36 -0.43 16.39
C GLY A 46 -51.83 -0.09 16.06
N ALA A 47 -52.43 -0.82 15.12
CA ALA A 47 -53.85 -0.66 14.78
C ALA A 47 -54.79 -1.07 15.93
N ALA A 48 -54.48 -2.16 16.64
CA ALA A 48 -55.26 -2.64 17.78
C ALA A 48 -55.21 -1.66 18.97
N LEU A 49 -54.03 -1.15 19.31
CA LEU A 49 -53.86 -0.18 20.40
C LEU A 49 -54.56 1.16 20.11
N CYS A 50 -54.50 1.66 18.87
CA CYS A 50 -55.24 2.86 18.47
C CYS A 50 -56.76 2.70 18.60
N LEU A 51 -57.31 1.53 18.21
CA LEU A 51 -58.74 1.26 18.37
C LEU A 51 -59.14 1.08 19.84
N GLN A 52 -58.28 0.48 20.67
CA GLN A 52 -58.60 0.26 22.07
C GLN A 52 -58.57 1.56 22.88
N VAL A 53 -57.59 2.45 22.67
CA VAL A 53 -57.55 3.78 23.31
C VAL A 53 -58.77 4.64 22.90
N GLN A 54 -59.19 4.59 21.64
CA GLN A 54 -60.40 5.31 21.18
C GLN A 54 -61.71 4.78 21.80
N LEU A 55 -61.77 3.50 22.18
CA LEU A 55 -62.92 2.91 22.87
C LEU A 55 -62.89 3.18 24.39
N GLU A 56 -61.70 3.30 24.98
CA GLU A 56 -61.54 3.63 26.41
C GLU A 56 -61.86 5.11 26.68
N ASP A 57 -61.35 6.06 25.88
CA ASP A 57 -61.71 7.50 25.97
C ASP A 57 -63.24 7.71 25.83
N GLY A 58 -63.88 7.01 24.88
CA GLY A 58 -65.33 7.13 24.65
C GLY A 58 -66.20 6.57 25.79
N ASN A 59 -65.70 5.58 26.54
CA ASN A 59 -66.39 5.05 27.72
C ASN A 59 -66.19 5.93 28.96
N GLU A 60 -65.02 6.55 29.15
CA GLU A 60 -64.77 7.43 30.29
C GLU A 60 -65.56 8.76 30.23
N GLU A 61 -65.81 9.31 29.04
CA GLU A 61 -66.70 10.48 28.89
C GLU A 61 -68.17 10.11 29.17
N MET A 62 -68.64 8.93 28.76
CA MET A 62 -70.01 8.47 29.02
C MET A 62 -70.30 8.22 30.51
N HIS A 63 -69.29 7.83 31.31
CA HIS A 63 -69.45 7.55 32.74
C HIS A 63 -69.37 8.77 33.67
N ARG A 64 -69.15 9.99 33.14
CA ARG A 64 -69.14 11.23 33.94
C ARG A 64 -70.34 12.17 33.73
N LEU A 65 -71.36 11.75 32.98
CA LEU A 65 -72.62 12.48 32.84
C LEU A 65 -73.54 12.27 34.05
N GLY A 66 -73.26 13.00 35.14
CA GLY A 66 -74.25 13.30 36.18
C GLY A 66 -75.38 14.20 35.64
N ASP A 67 -76.53 14.22 36.32
CA ASP A 67 -77.78 14.80 35.82
C ASP A 67 -77.63 16.21 35.19
N PRO A 68 -77.88 16.36 33.87
CA PRO A 68 -77.66 17.62 33.14
C PRO A 68 -78.64 18.75 33.53
N GLN A 69 -79.56 18.49 34.45
CA GLN A 69 -80.58 19.43 34.90
C GLN A 69 -80.21 20.19 36.20
N GLU A 70 -79.20 19.72 36.96
CA GLU A 70 -78.80 20.38 38.22
C GLU A 70 -77.79 21.51 38.02
N GLU A 71 -76.85 21.39 37.06
CA GLU A 71 -75.90 22.48 36.74
C GLU A 71 -76.54 23.65 35.97
N MET A 72 -77.55 23.37 35.13
CA MET A 72 -78.30 24.40 34.39
C MET A 72 -79.06 25.38 35.31
N GLY A 73 -79.29 25.04 36.58
CA GLY A 73 -79.98 25.87 37.55
C GLY A 73 -79.12 26.96 38.22
N LYS A 74 -77.78 26.95 38.04
CA LYS A 74 -76.87 27.80 38.81
C LYS A 74 -75.76 28.47 37.97
N LEU A 75 -76.10 29.23 36.93
CA LEU A 75 -75.19 30.24 36.33
C LEU A 75 -75.91 31.17 35.32
N PRO A 76 -76.39 32.37 35.72
CA PRO A 76 -76.86 33.38 34.78
C PRO A 76 -75.67 34.12 34.16
N GLY A 77 -74.94 33.43 33.27
CA GLY A 77 -73.77 33.98 32.57
C GLY A 77 -73.10 33.02 31.58
N SER A 78 -73.20 31.71 31.78
CA SER A 78 -72.49 30.71 30.96
C SER A 78 -72.87 30.70 29.48
N LYS A 79 -74.11 31.10 29.13
CA LYS A 79 -74.62 31.09 27.74
C LYS A 79 -73.84 31.97 26.76
N THR A 80 -73.09 32.97 27.23
CA THR A 80 -72.22 33.82 26.39
C THR A 80 -70.76 33.35 26.32
N ASP A 81 -70.32 32.50 27.25
CA ASP A 81 -68.92 32.02 27.32
C ASP A 81 -68.71 30.65 26.64
N PHE A 82 -69.78 29.85 26.49
CA PHE A 82 -69.74 28.57 25.78
C PHE A 82 -69.15 28.67 24.34
N PRO A 83 -69.53 29.64 23.49
CA PRO A 83 -68.97 29.74 22.14
C PRO A 83 -67.45 29.98 22.15
N GLY A 84 -66.95 30.81 23.07
CA GLY A 84 -65.52 31.10 23.18
C GLY A 84 -64.71 29.90 23.65
N ARG A 85 -65.21 29.16 24.67
CA ARG A 85 -64.57 27.92 25.13
C ARG A 85 -64.59 26.82 24.07
N MET A 86 -65.66 26.73 23.28
CA MET A 86 -65.77 25.77 22.19
C MET A 86 -64.76 26.07 21.07
N VAL A 87 -64.65 27.34 20.64
CA VAL A 87 -63.65 27.78 19.65
C VAL A 87 -62.21 27.53 20.12
N LEU A 88 -61.90 27.80 21.41
CA LEU A 88 -60.57 27.48 21.95
C LEU A 88 -60.29 25.97 21.97
N SER A 89 -61.29 25.14 22.29
CA SER A 89 -61.15 23.68 22.23
C SER A 89 -60.99 23.16 20.79
N GLU A 90 -61.66 23.79 19.83
CA GLU A 90 -61.46 23.52 18.39
C GLU A 90 -60.06 23.94 17.93
N GLU A 91 -59.55 25.09 18.38
CA GLU A 91 -58.19 25.57 18.09
C GLU A 91 -57.12 24.63 18.70
N GLU A 92 -57.32 24.16 19.93
CA GLU A 92 -56.48 23.14 20.57
C GLU A 92 -56.52 21.80 19.81
N LYS A 93 -57.70 21.34 19.40
CA LYS A 93 -57.84 20.12 18.57
C LYS A 93 -57.16 20.26 17.21
N LEU A 94 -57.30 21.41 16.54
CA LEU A 94 -56.60 21.70 15.30
C LEU A 94 -55.09 21.73 15.52
N LYS A 95 -54.60 22.34 16.60
CA LYS A 95 -53.19 22.34 16.96
C LYS A 95 -52.64 20.93 17.20
N ILE A 96 -53.35 20.09 17.95
CA ILE A 96 -52.98 18.68 18.16
C ILE A 96 -53.00 17.90 16.84
N SER A 97 -54.01 18.09 15.99
CA SER A 97 -54.09 17.41 14.68
C SER A 97 -52.94 17.82 13.74
N LYS A 98 -52.54 19.10 13.78
CA LYS A 98 -51.38 19.59 13.03
C LYS A 98 -50.10 18.95 13.54
N ASP A 99 -49.89 18.96 14.86
CA ASP A 99 -48.67 18.41 15.45
C ASP A 99 -48.57 16.89 15.22
N LEU A 100 -49.70 16.17 15.20
CA LEU A 100 -49.77 14.77 14.81
C LEU A 100 -49.39 14.55 13.33
N VAL A 101 -49.88 15.39 12.42
CA VAL A 101 -49.50 15.34 10.99
C VAL A 101 -48.02 15.69 10.79
N ASP A 102 -47.50 16.71 11.49
CA ASP A 102 -46.08 17.08 11.45
C ASP A 102 -45.20 15.91 11.96
N LEU A 103 -45.62 15.20 13.03
CA LEU A 103 -44.95 13.99 13.52
C LEU A 103 -45.02 12.82 12.53
N GLN A 104 -46.16 12.60 11.86
CA GLN A 104 -46.28 11.60 10.80
C GLN A 104 -45.37 11.92 9.61
N ILE A 105 -45.27 13.19 9.21
CA ILE A 105 -44.37 13.64 8.15
C ILE A 105 -42.90 13.41 8.52
N GLU A 106 -42.46 13.76 9.74
CA GLU A 106 -41.09 13.49 10.17
C GLU A 106 -40.80 11.99 10.31
N THR A 107 -41.76 11.19 10.77
CA THR A 107 -41.65 9.73 10.82
C THR A 107 -41.45 9.14 9.42
N ASN A 108 -42.26 9.58 8.44
CA ASN A 108 -42.14 9.15 7.05
C ASN A 108 -40.81 9.60 6.41
N LYS A 109 -40.33 10.83 6.66
CA LYS A 109 -39.01 11.30 6.21
C LYS A 109 -37.86 10.46 6.79
N MET A 110 -37.97 10.06 8.06
CA MET A 110 -36.97 9.18 8.68
C MET A 110 -37.02 7.79 8.06
N LYS A 111 -38.21 7.23 7.83
CA LYS A 111 -38.38 5.93 7.14
C LYS A 111 -37.78 5.94 5.73
N GLU A 112 -38.03 6.99 4.94
CA GLU A 112 -37.46 7.15 3.59
C GLU A 112 -35.92 7.22 3.61
N ARG A 113 -35.32 7.91 4.60
CA ARG A 113 -33.86 7.89 4.81
C ARG A 113 -33.35 6.49 5.14
N TYR A 114 -34.00 5.77 6.05
CA TYR A 114 -33.62 4.39 6.37
C TYR A 114 -33.76 3.45 5.17
N GLU A 115 -34.80 3.61 4.33
CA GLU A 115 -34.99 2.80 3.12
C GLU A 115 -33.93 3.09 2.05
N THR A 116 -33.60 4.36 1.82
CA THR A 116 -32.55 4.76 0.86
C THR A 116 -31.14 4.36 1.34
N GLU A 117 -30.83 4.53 2.62
CA GLU A 117 -29.59 4.01 3.22
C GLU A 117 -29.52 2.48 3.10
N ASN A 118 -30.58 1.76 3.47
CA ASN A 118 -30.65 0.29 3.31
C ASN A 118 -30.47 -0.16 1.86
N PHE A 119 -31.06 0.55 0.89
CA PHE A 119 -30.85 0.24 -0.53
C PHE A 119 -29.39 0.44 -0.94
N SER A 120 -28.76 1.54 -0.51
CA SER A 120 -27.35 1.80 -0.77
C SER A 120 -26.44 0.72 -0.15
N LEU A 121 -26.72 0.30 1.09
CA LEU A 121 -25.97 -0.74 1.81
C LEU A 121 -26.17 -2.13 1.20
N ARG A 122 -27.38 -2.47 0.74
CA ARG A 122 -27.64 -3.73 0.02
C ARG A 122 -26.89 -3.78 -1.32
N ASN A 123 -26.77 -2.64 -2.01
CA ASN A 123 -26.01 -2.56 -3.27
C ASN A 123 -24.50 -2.67 -3.04
N THR A 124 -23.94 -2.01 -2.02
CA THR A 124 -22.51 -2.15 -1.68
C THR A 124 -22.21 -3.56 -1.15
N MET A 125 -23.08 -4.14 -0.32
CA MET A 125 -22.97 -5.53 0.13
C MET A 125 -22.95 -6.50 -1.05
N ARG A 126 -23.86 -6.38 -2.02
CA ARG A 126 -23.87 -7.23 -3.22
C ARG A 126 -22.60 -7.07 -4.05
N ALA A 127 -22.10 -5.84 -4.22
CA ALA A 127 -20.85 -5.59 -4.93
C ALA A 127 -19.63 -6.21 -4.21
N LEU A 128 -19.63 -6.22 -2.87
CA LEU A 128 -18.62 -6.88 -2.07
C LEU A 128 -18.76 -8.42 -2.13
N GLU A 129 -19.97 -8.98 -2.08
CA GLU A 129 -20.23 -10.41 -2.27
C GLU A 129 -19.68 -10.88 -3.64
N SER A 130 -19.96 -10.16 -4.73
CA SER A 130 -19.40 -10.47 -6.06
C SER A 130 -17.87 -10.36 -6.09
N ARG A 131 -17.28 -9.33 -5.47
CA ARG A 131 -15.82 -9.17 -5.40
C ARG A 131 -15.15 -10.32 -4.61
N VAL A 132 -15.78 -10.80 -3.54
CA VAL A 132 -15.28 -11.95 -2.78
C VAL A 132 -15.30 -13.21 -3.64
N GLN A 133 -16.39 -13.47 -4.38
CA GLN A 133 -16.49 -14.61 -5.31
C GLN A 133 -15.41 -14.58 -6.41
N GLU A 134 -15.11 -13.41 -6.98
CA GLU A 134 -14.00 -13.23 -7.92
C GLU A 134 -12.64 -13.57 -7.28
N LEU A 135 -12.40 -13.10 -6.05
CA LEU A 135 -11.15 -13.35 -5.32
C LEU A 135 -10.99 -14.82 -4.93
N GLU A 136 -12.07 -15.50 -4.55
CA GLU A 136 -12.09 -16.95 -4.27
C GLU A 136 -11.76 -17.76 -5.52
N LEU A 137 -12.31 -17.39 -6.68
CA LEU A 137 -12.03 -18.04 -7.96
C LEU A 137 -10.57 -17.82 -8.41
N CYS A 138 -10.05 -16.60 -8.29
CA CYS A 138 -8.63 -16.31 -8.54
C CYS A 138 -7.70 -17.08 -7.57
N SER A 139 -8.07 -17.19 -6.30
CA SER A 139 -7.33 -17.97 -5.29
C SER A 139 -7.28 -19.46 -5.66
N ALA A 140 -8.40 -20.03 -6.09
CA ALA A 140 -8.47 -21.42 -6.55
C ALA A 140 -7.57 -21.68 -7.77
N GLN A 141 -7.55 -20.76 -8.75
CA GLN A 141 -6.66 -20.84 -9.92
C GLN A 141 -5.18 -20.84 -9.50
N VAL A 142 -4.76 -19.88 -8.68
CA VAL A 142 -3.37 -19.77 -8.19
C VAL A 142 -2.96 -20.99 -7.35
N MET A 143 -3.87 -21.57 -6.57
CA MET A 143 -3.60 -22.84 -5.88
C MET A 143 -3.40 -24.01 -6.84
N GLY A 144 -4.21 -24.11 -7.90
CA GLY A 144 -4.04 -25.12 -8.96
C GLY A 144 -2.70 -25.00 -9.69
N GLU A 145 -2.30 -23.78 -10.06
CA GLU A 145 -1.00 -23.51 -10.67
C GLU A 145 0.15 -23.90 -9.74
N ARG A 146 0.11 -23.46 -8.47
CA ARG A 146 1.07 -23.82 -7.42
C ARG A 146 1.23 -25.33 -7.27
N ASP A 147 0.13 -26.07 -7.33
CA ASP A 147 0.14 -27.52 -7.13
C ASP A 147 0.69 -28.25 -8.36
N SER A 148 0.35 -27.80 -9.57
CA SER A 148 0.96 -28.32 -10.82
C SER A 148 2.49 -28.06 -10.88
N LEU A 149 2.95 -26.89 -10.42
CA LEU A 149 4.37 -26.56 -10.33
C LEU A 149 5.08 -27.42 -9.28
N ARG A 150 4.42 -27.72 -8.14
CA ARG A 150 4.97 -28.61 -7.11
C ARG A 150 5.09 -30.06 -7.61
N GLU A 151 4.14 -30.54 -8.40
CA GLU A 151 4.22 -31.86 -9.03
C GLU A 151 5.35 -31.94 -10.06
N ARG A 152 5.48 -30.91 -10.91
CA ARG A 152 6.59 -30.82 -11.87
C ARG A 152 7.97 -30.76 -11.17
N LEU A 153 8.06 -30.07 -10.03
CA LEU A 153 9.27 -30.03 -9.21
C LEU A 153 9.61 -31.42 -8.66
N ARG A 154 8.63 -32.13 -8.07
CA ARG A 154 8.83 -33.52 -7.56
C ARG A 154 9.29 -34.47 -8.68
N ALA A 155 8.73 -34.35 -9.88
CA ALA A 155 9.14 -35.16 -11.02
C ALA A 155 10.62 -34.90 -11.41
N LEU A 156 11.04 -33.63 -11.44
CA LEU A 156 12.44 -33.23 -11.65
C LEU A 156 13.38 -33.69 -10.53
N GLU A 157 12.92 -33.68 -9.28
CA GLU A 157 13.68 -34.21 -8.15
C GLU A 157 13.88 -35.73 -8.27
N SER A 158 12.83 -36.47 -8.67
CA SER A 158 12.94 -37.92 -8.89
C SER A 158 13.84 -38.30 -10.07
N SER A 159 13.79 -37.56 -11.20
CA SER A 159 14.69 -37.84 -12.32
C SER A 159 16.14 -37.49 -12.01
N ARG A 160 16.38 -36.45 -11.19
CA ARG A 160 17.72 -36.14 -10.65
C ARG A 160 18.23 -37.24 -9.71
N GLN A 161 17.37 -37.86 -8.91
CA GLN A 161 17.72 -39.00 -8.06
C GLN A 161 18.10 -40.23 -8.91
N GLN A 162 17.25 -40.59 -9.89
CA GLN A 162 17.51 -41.68 -10.83
C GLN A 162 18.86 -41.50 -11.56
N LEU A 163 19.13 -40.31 -12.11
CA LEU A 163 20.39 -40.02 -12.79
C LEU A 163 21.62 -40.12 -11.84
N ALA A 164 21.45 -39.80 -10.56
CA ALA A 164 22.52 -39.98 -9.56
C ALA A 164 22.76 -41.46 -9.24
N GLU A 165 21.71 -42.28 -9.18
CA GLU A 165 21.79 -43.74 -9.03
C GLU A 165 22.47 -44.39 -10.25
N GLU A 166 22.07 -44.01 -11.46
CA GLU A 166 22.71 -44.42 -12.72
C GLU A 166 24.21 -44.06 -12.74
N PHE A 167 24.58 -42.85 -12.30
CA PHE A 167 25.98 -42.44 -12.21
C PHE A 167 26.79 -43.26 -11.19
N ILE A 168 26.18 -43.63 -10.06
CA ILE A 168 26.82 -44.51 -9.07
C ILE A 168 27.06 -45.90 -9.66
N ILE A 169 26.06 -46.47 -10.34
CA ILE A 169 26.17 -47.76 -11.04
C ILE A 169 27.28 -47.69 -12.10
N LEU A 170 27.25 -46.68 -12.96
CA LEU A 170 28.24 -46.49 -14.03
C LEU A 170 29.66 -46.35 -13.47
N LYS A 171 29.84 -45.56 -12.39
CA LYS A 171 31.13 -45.44 -11.69
C LYS A 171 31.59 -46.79 -11.11
N SER A 172 30.68 -47.59 -10.56
CA SER A 172 31.01 -48.92 -10.03
C SER A 172 31.46 -49.88 -11.14
N ASN A 173 30.84 -49.81 -12.32
CA ASN A 173 31.21 -50.60 -13.51
C ASN A 173 32.60 -50.22 -14.02
N TYR A 174 32.90 -48.91 -14.16
CA TYR A 174 34.26 -48.47 -14.56
C TYR A 174 35.33 -48.88 -13.54
N LEU A 175 35.02 -48.85 -12.24
CA LEU A 175 35.93 -49.34 -11.20
C LEU A 175 36.13 -50.86 -11.26
N ALA A 176 35.14 -51.63 -11.72
CA ALA A 176 35.30 -53.07 -11.96
C ALA A 176 36.18 -53.34 -13.19
N LEU A 177 35.88 -52.70 -14.32
CA LEU A 177 36.66 -52.80 -15.55
C LEU A 177 38.13 -52.38 -15.35
N GLY A 178 38.39 -51.36 -14.53
CA GLY A 178 39.75 -50.96 -14.15
C GLY A 178 40.52 -52.07 -13.43
N ARG A 179 39.88 -52.78 -12.49
CA ARG A 179 40.49 -53.93 -11.80
C ARG A 179 40.70 -55.14 -12.71
N GLU A 180 39.83 -55.34 -13.70
CA GLU A 180 40.00 -56.38 -14.72
C GLU A 180 41.18 -56.05 -15.64
N LEU A 181 41.32 -54.80 -16.07
CA LEU A 181 42.46 -54.32 -16.85
C LEU A 181 43.77 -54.46 -16.07
N GLU A 182 43.79 -54.08 -14.78
CA GLU A 182 44.96 -54.29 -13.90
C GLU A 182 45.34 -55.78 -13.82
N GLN A 183 44.37 -56.70 -13.69
CA GLN A 183 44.65 -58.14 -13.71
C GLN A 183 45.22 -58.63 -15.04
N GLU A 184 44.71 -58.14 -16.17
CA GLU A 184 45.27 -58.46 -17.49
C GLU A 184 46.67 -57.89 -17.68
N VAL A 185 46.96 -56.69 -17.15
CA VAL A 185 48.33 -56.14 -17.14
C VAL A 185 49.26 -57.03 -16.32
N MET A 186 48.87 -57.43 -15.10
CA MET A 186 49.65 -58.36 -14.28
C MET A 186 49.91 -59.69 -14.99
N ARG A 187 48.90 -60.30 -15.64
CA ARG A 187 49.04 -61.53 -16.43
C ARG A 187 50.00 -61.36 -17.61
N ASN A 188 49.94 -60.22 -18.31
CA ASN A 188 50.86 -59.94 -19.41
C ASN A 188 52.30 -59.69 -18.91
N GLU A 189 52.47 -59.05 -17.75
CA GLU A 189 53.78 -58.91 -17.10
C GLU A 189 54.35 -60.27 -16.65
N GLU A 190 53.54 -61.15 -16.07
CA GLU A 190 53.88 -62.53 -15.73
C GLU A 190 54.32 -63.32 -16.98
N LEU A 191 53.51 -63.34 -18.04
CA LEU A 191 53.87 -63.96 -19.33
C LEU A 191 55.14 -63.37 -19.94
N THR A 192 55.35 -62.06 -19.82
CA THR A 192 56.59 -61.40 -20.29
C THR A 192 57.81 -61.87 -19.49
N GLN A 193 57.66 -62.04 -18.17
CA GLN A 193 58.71 -62.58 -17.31
C GLN A 193 59.01 -64.06 -17.62
N GLU A 194 57.98 -64.88 -17.89
CA GLU A 194 58.13 -66.27 -18.32
C GLU A 194 58.85 -66.40 -19.67
N LEU A 195 58.48 -65.58 -20.66
CA LEU A 195 59.18 -65.53 -21.94
C LEU A 195 60.65 -65.10 -21.78
N LEU A 196 60.92 -64.14 -20.89
CA LEU A 196 62.28 -63.74 -20.55
C LEU A 196 63.06 -64.81 -19.77
N SER A 197 62.41 -65.66 -18.96
CA SER A 197 63.08 -66.79 -18.30
C SER A 197 63.41 -67.90 -19.29
N LEU A 198 62.47 -68.27 -20.17
CA LEU A 198 62.68 -69.24 -21.25
C LEU A 198 63.80 -68.79 -22.21
N ALA A 199 63.84 -67.49 -22.55
CA ALA A 199 64.93 -66.92 -23.35
C ALA A 199 66.29 -67.01 -22.63
N LYS A 200 66.34 -66.87 -21.30
CA LYS A 200 67.57 -67.04 -20.50
C LYS A 200 68.00 -68.51 -20.39
N GLU A 201 67.05 -69.44 -20.27
CA GLU A 201 67.33 -70.89 -20.30
C GLU A 201 67.90 -71.32 -21.65
N SER A 202 67.36 -70.78 -22.75
CA SER A 202 67.86 -71.00 -24.12
C SER A 202 69.29 -70.47 -24.37
N ILE A 203 69.84 -69.64 -23.48
CA ILE A 203 71.18 -69.03 -23.61
C ILE A 203 72.25 -69.78 -22.78
N GLN A 204 71.88 -70.83 -22.04
CA GLN A 204 72.87 -71.67 -21.33
C GLN A 204 73.62 -72.62 -22.29
N PRO A 205 74.96 -72.79 -22.14
CA PRO A 205 75.74 -73.69 -22.99
C PRO A 205 75.58 -75.18 -22.57
N PRO A 206 75.70 -76.16 -23.49
CA PRO A 206 75.45 -77.57 -23.17
C PRO A 206 76.62 -78.23 -22.41
N GLY A 207 76.32 -78.96 -21.32
CA GLY A 207 77.33 -79.54 -20.42
C GLY A 207 76.95 -80.86 -19.71
N LEU A 208 76.82 -81.94 -20.50
CA LEU A 208 77.06 -83.37 -20.16
C LEU A 208 76.64 -83.96 -18.78
N GLY A 209 75.70 -84.92 -18.82
CA GLY A 209 75.46 -85.91 -17.75
C GLY A 209 74.53 -87.06 -18.18
N HIS A 210 75.08 -88.25 -18.50
CA HIS A 210 74.34 -89.49 -18.84
C HIS A 210 73.38 -89.98 -17.71
N GLN A 211 72.37 -90.86 -17.91
CA GLN A 211 72.31 -92.12 -18.68
C GLN A 211 70.88 -92.57 -19.11
N SER A 212 70.84 -93.59 -19.98
CA SER A 212 69.75 -94.55 -20.31
C SER A 212 68.51 -94.13 -21.12
N SER A 213 68.43 -94.73 -22.32
CA SER A 213 67.32 -94.85 -23.29
C SER A 213 66.23 -95.86 -22.83
N PRO A 214 65.18 -96.25 -23.63
CA PRO A 214 64.81 -95.88 -25.02
C PRO A 214 63.30 -95.46 -25.11
N GLU A 215 62.52 -95.46 -26.21
CA GLU A 215 62.64 -95.74 -27.66
C GLU A 215 61.47 -95.00 -28.38
N LEU A 216 61.51 -94.54 -29.64
CA LEU A 216 61.18 -95.21 -30.92
C LEU A 216 60.92 -94.13 -32.01
N GLY A 217 61.02 -94.47 -33.31
CA GLY A 217 60.37 -93.72 -34.42
C GLY A 217 61.04 -92.41 -34.88
N ALA A 218 62.12 -92.44 -35.66
CA ALA A 218 62.10 -92.58 -37.14
C ALA A 218 61.47 -91.41 -37.91
N GLY A 219 62.32 -90.52 -38.46
CA GLY A 219 61.90 -89.35 -39.25
C GLY A 219 63.06 -88.66 -39.98
N ARG A 220 63.78 -89.39 -40.85
CA ARG A 220 64.87 -88.84 -41.68
C ARG A 220 64.33 -87.84 -42.72
N ALA A 221 64.92 -86.66 -42.79
CA ALA A 221 65.34 -86.06 -44.07
C ALA A 221 66.51 -85.07 -43.89
N ALA A 222 67.46 -85.21 -44.81
CA ALA A 222 68.63 -84.39 -45.09
C ALA A 222 68.43 -82.86 -44.97
N GLY A 223 69.43 -82.04 -44.64
CA GLY A 223 70.87 -82.30 -44.60
C GLY A 223 71.60 -81.65 -45.79
N HIS A 224 72.23 -80.50 -45.56
CA HIS A 224 73.68 -80.34 -45.73
C HIS A 224 74.17 -79.02 -45.09
N PRO A 225 75.39 -78.97 -44.51
CA PRO A 225 75.92 -77.78 -43.85
C PRO A 225 76.99 -77.02 -44.67
N HIS A 226 77.29 -75.81 -44.19
CA HIS A 226 78.48 -74.98 -44.46
C HIS A 226 78.61 -74.27 -45.84
N PRO A 227 79.46 -73.22 -45.94
CA PRO A 227 80.13 -72.45 -44.86
C PRO A 227 79.89 -70.93 -44.93
N ALA A 228 80.16 -70.23 -43.81
CA ALA A 228 80.42 -68.80 -43.84
C ALA A 228 81.70 -68.51 -44.64
N ARG A 229 81.60 -67.73 -45.73
CA ARG A 229 82.77 -67.17 -46.42
C ARG A 229 82.84 -65.67 -46.19
N ARG A 230 83.87 -65.27 -45.44
CA ARG A 230 84.29 -63.90 -45.18
C ARG A 230 84.48 -63.12 -46.49
N GLY A 231 83.78 -62.00 -46.66
CA GLY A 231 83.94 -61.06 -47.77
C GLY A 231 83.35 -59.70 -47.42
N LYS A 232 84.16 -58.66 -47.56
CA LYS A 232 83.76 -57.26 -47.81
C LYS A 232 84.35 -56.89 -49.19
N PRO A 233 83.93 -55.80 -49.83
CA PRO A 233 82.56 -55.33 -50.00
C PRO A 233 82.31 -54.93 -51.48
N GLU A 234 81.28 -55.42 -52.15
CA GLU A 234 80.96 -54.93 -53.49
C GLU A 234 79.49 -55.18 -53.86
N ASP A 235 78.81 -54.09 -54.22
CA ASP A 235 77.74 -53.98 -55.21
C ASP A 235 76.68 -55.09 -55.25
N ALA A 236 75.91 -55.16 -54.16
CA ALA A 236 74.48 -55.40 -54.27
C ALA A 236 73.76 -54.06 -54.06
N ALA A 237 73.73 -53.23 -55.11
CA ALA A 237 72.79 -52.13 -55.19
C ALA A 237 71.38 -52.73 -55.19
N ALA A 238 70.75 -52.75 -54.01
CA ALA A 238 69.29 -52.69 -53.96
C ALA A 238 68.90 -51.49 -54.82
N SER A 239 67.99 -51.70 -55.77
CA SER A 239 67.68 -50.72 -56.80
C SER A 239 67.46 -49.35 -56.16
N GLU A 240 68.12 -48.29 -56.65
CA GLU A 240 67.85 -46.93 -56.18
C GLU A 240 66.34 -46.64 -56.28
N HIS A 241 65.66 -47.24 -57.25
CA HIS A 241 64.20 -47.18 -57.38
C HIS A 241 63.43 -47.87 -56.24
N GLU A 242 63.91 -48.99 -55.70
CA GLU A 242 63.29 -49.65 -54.53
C GLU A 242 63.59 -48.89 -53.24
N GLN A 243 64.81 -48.35 -53.08
CA GLN A 243 65.13 -47.47 -51.96
C GLN A 243 64.34 -46.16 -52.03
N GLN A 244 64.12 -45.61 -53.22
CA GLN A 244 63.35 -44.37 -53.44
C GLN A 244 61.83 -44.59 -53.35
N GLU A 245 61.31 -45.77 -53.69
CA GLU A 245 59.93 -46.18 -53.33
C GLU A 245 59.78 -46.39 -51.83
N LEU A 246 60.74 -47.03 -51.15
CA LEU A 246 60.71 -47.20 -49.71
C LEU A 246 60.85 -45.87 -48.96
N GLU A 247 61.74 -44.96 -49.40
CA GLU A 247 61.84 -43.59 -48.88
C GLU A 247 60.57 -42.78 -49.20
N GLY A 248 59.99 -42.89 -50.40
CA GLY A 248 58.73 -42.24 -50.74
C GLY A 248 57.58 -42.70 -49.83
N ASN A 249 57.51 -43.99 -49.53
CA ASN A 249 56.51 -44.56 -48.61
C ASN A 249 56.82 -44.25 -47.14
N LEU A 250 58.09 -44.18 -46.71
CA LEU A 250 58.48 -43.84 -45.33
C LEU A 250 58.32 -42.34 -45.04
N LEU A 251 58.67 -41.47 -45.99
CA LEU A 251 58.54 -40.01 -45.87
C LEU A 251 57.08 -39.57 -46.06
N GLY A 252 56.34 -40.16 -47.01
CA GLY A 252 54.91 -39.93 -47.17
C GLY A 252 54.10 -40.29 -45.92
N ASN A 253 54.46 -41.38 -45.25
CA ASN A 253 53.88 -41.74 -43.96
C ASN A 253 54.33 -40.81 -42.81
N GLN A 254 55.53 -40.23 -42.87
CA GLN A 254 56.01 -39.29 -41.85
C GLN A 254 55.12 -38.03 -41.79
N ASP A 255 54.74 -37.47 -42.94
CA ASP A 255 53.86 -36.31 -42.99
C ASP A 255 52.41 -36.64 -42.61
N HIS A 256 51.92 -37.84 -42.96
CA HIS A 256 50.64 -38.32 -42.46
C HIS A 256 50.62 -38.43 -40.92
N VAL A 257 51.67 -39.02 -40.32
CA VAL A 257 51.80 -39.13 -38.85
C VAL A 257 51.93 -37.76 -38.18
N LYS A 258 52.62 -36.78 -38.78
CA LYS A 258 52.64 -35.38 -38.30
C LYS A 258 51.23 -34.78 -38.29
N VAL A 259 50.46 -34.96 -39.36
CA VAL A 259 49.09 -34.44 -39.48
C VAL A 259 48.15 -35.07 -38.46
N GLU A 260 48.24 -36.39 -38.21
CA GLU A 260 47.45 -37.05 -37.16
C GLU A 260 47.88 -36.59 -35.74
N LEU A 261 49.18 -36.40 -35.49
CA LEU A 261 49.66 -35.80 -34.23
C LEU A 261 49.17 -34.38 -34.02
N GLU A 262 49.11 -33.55 -35.07
CA GLU A 262 48.55 -32.21 -35.00
C GLU A 262 47.03 -32.22 -34.75
N LYS A 263 46.29 -33.13 -35.39
CA LYS A 263 44.85 -33.32 -35.10
C LYS A 263 44.66 -33.73 -33.64
N LEU A 264 45.42 -34.70 -33.16
CA LEU A 264 45.33 -35.18 -31.77
C LEU A 264 45.62 -34.04 -30.78
N LYS A 265 46.67 -33.25 -31.01
CA LYS A 265 46.98 -32.05 -30.23
C LYS A 265 45.83 -31.04 -30.24
N LYS A 266 45.32 -30.66 -31.41
CA LYS A 266 44.17 -29.74 -31.54
C LYS A 266 42.94 -30.26 -30.78
N THR A 267 42.62 -31.55 -30.87
CA THR A 267 41.50 -32.13 -30.11
C THR A 267 41.74 -32.16 -28.60
N HIS A 268 42.98 -32.29 -28.15
CA HIS A 268 43.34 -32.23 -26.73
C HIS A 268 43.30 -30.78 -26.22
N ASP A 269 43.82 -29.83 -26.98
CA ASP A 269 43.78 -28.39 -26.67
C ASP A 269 42.31 -27.90 -26.59
N GLU A 270 41.44 -28.34 -27.50
CA GLU A 270 40.00 -28.10 -27.45
C GLU A 270 39.33 -28.73 -26.22
N GLN A 271 39.72 -29.94 -25.83
CA GLN A 271 39.20 -30.59 -24.62
C GLN A 271 39.65 -29.84 -23.35
N GLN A 272 40.90 -29.41 -23.31
CA GLN A 272 41.48 -28.62 -22.24
C GLN A 272 40.75 -27.27 -22.10
N GLN A 273 40.53 -26.56 -23.20
CA GLN A 273 39.74 -25.31 -23.23
C GLN A 273 38.31 -25.54 -22.72
N LYS A 274 37.61 -26.59 -23.18
CA LYS A 274 36.26 -26.94 -22.71
C LYS A 274 36.22 -27.23 -21.20
N LEU A 275 37.26 -27.86 -20.65
CA LEU A 275 37.40 -28.09 -19.20
C LEU A 275 37.65 -26.80 -18.43
N GLU A 276 38.54 -25.92 -18.93
CA GLU A 276 38.81 -24.61 -18.34
C GLU A 276 37.57 -23.71 -18.34
N GLU A 277 36.84 -23.64 -19.46
CA GLU A 277 35.54 -22.96 -19.56
C GLU A 277 34.53 -23.52 -18.56
N ARG A 278 34.46 -24.85 -18.39
CA ARG A 278 33.53 -25.47 -17.43
C ARG A 278 33.92 -25.18 -15.99
N VAL A 279 35.21 -25.15 -15.65
CA VAL A 279 35.71 -24.75 -14.33
C VAL A 279 35.40 -23.27 -14.06
N LEU A 280 35.58 -22.39 -15.04
CA LEU A 280 35.22 -20.97 -14.93
C LEU A 280 33.71 -20.76 -14.77
N ALA A 281 32.88 -21.52 -15.48
CA ALA A 281 31.42 -21.50 -15.33
C ALA A 281 31.00 -21.94 -13.91
N LEU A 282 31.49 -23.10 -13.44
CA LEU A 282 31.23 -23.60 -12.09
C LEU A 282 31.74 -22.65 -11.00
N GLY A 283 32.86 -21.95 -11.24
CA GLY A 283 33.38 -20.91 -10.36
C GLY A 283 32.45 -19.70 -10.22
N LYS A 284 31.83 -19.26 -11.33
CA LYS A 284 30.79 -18.21 -11.34
C LYS A 284 29.52 -18.67 -10.63
N GLU A 285 28.99 -19.83 -11.00
CA GLU A 285 27.82 -20.46 -10.37
C GLU A 285 27.98 -20.56 -8.84
N LEU A 286 29.17 -21.01 -8.37
CA LEU A 286 29.48 -21.10 -6.94
C LEU A 286 29.56 -19.73 -6.25
N GLN A 287 30.09 -18.70 -6.92
CA GLN A 287 30.19 -17.36 -6.37
C GLN A 287 28.81 -16.66 -6.29
N GLU A 288 27.97 -16.87 -7.30
CA GLU A 288 26.57 -16.42 -7.32
C GLU A 288 25.75 -17.12 -6.23
N ALA A 289 25.90 -18.44 -6.07
CA ALA A 289 25.25 -19.20 -5.00
C ALA A 289 25.68 -18.71 -3.59
N LYS A 290 26.97 -18.43 -3.38
CA LYS A 290 27.46 -17.81 -2.14
C LYS A 290 26.86 -16.42 -1.92
N GLY A 291 26.78 -15.59 -2.95
CA GLY A 291 26.12 -14.28 -2.90
C GLY A 291 24.64 -14.39 -2.50
N ALA A 292 23.91 -15.32 -3.08
CA ALA A 292 22.51 -15.59 -2.77
C ALA A 292 22.32 -16.06 -1.31
N VAL A 293 23.22 -16.90 -0.78
CA VAL A 293 23.20 -17.34 0.63
C VAL A 293 23.52 -16.20 1.60
N VAL A 294 24.44 -15.30 1.26
CA VAL A 294 24.71 -14.11 2.08
C VAL A 294 23.51 -13.16 2.07
N ALA A 295 22.90 -12.92 0.90
CA ALA A 295 21.72 -12.08 0.77
C ALA A 295 20.49 -12.65 1.51
N SER A 296 20.27 -13.97 1.47
CA SER A 296 19.18 -14.60 2.25
C SER A 296 19.43 -14.52 3.75
N ARG A 297 20.67 -14.70 4.20
CA ARG A 297 21.07 -14.50 5.62
C ARG A 297 20.88 -13.06 6.08
N GLN A 298 21.18 -12.06 5.24
CA GLN A 298 20.94 -10.65 5.54
C GLN A 298 19.44 -10.36 5.68
N ARG A 299 18.61 -10.81 4.73
CA ARG A 299 17.14 -10.68 4.81
C ARG A 299 16.55 -11.34 6.05
N LEU A 300 17.05 -12.52 6.45
CA LEU A 300 16.63 -13.19 7.68
C LEU A 300 17.02 -12.38 8.93
N ALA A 301 18.20 -11.75 8.95
CA ALA A 301 18.61 -10.88 10.03
C ALA A 301 17.73 -9.62 10.12
N GLU A 302 17.44 -8.97 8.98
CA GLU A 302 16.51 -7.83 8.88
C GLU A 302 15.11 -8.19 9.38
N GLN A 303 14.55 -9.33 8.92
CA GLN A 303 13.25 -9.84 9.38
C GLN A 303 13.25 -10.11 10.89
N SER A 304 14.33 -10.70 11.44
CA SER A 304 14.43 -10.94 12.88
C SER A 304 14.49 -9.65 13.69
N ALA A 305 15.17 -8.61 13.19
CA ALA A 305 15.22 -7.30 13.84
C ALA A 305 13.85 -6.61 13.84
N VAL A 306 13.13 -6.66 12.71
CA VAL A 306 11.75 -6.13 12.60
C VAL A 306 10.80 -6.88 13.52
N LEU A 307 10.91 -8.21 13.61
CA LEU A 307 10.11 -9.03 14.54
C LEU A 307 10.38 -8.65 16.00
N LEU A 308 11.64 -8.47 16.39
CA LEU A 308 11.98 -8.03 17.75
C LEU A 308 11.45 -6.62 18.07
N THR A 309 11.54 -5.67 17.13
CA THR A 309 11.00 -4.31 17.36
C THR A 309 9.47 -4.29 17.45
N SER A 310 8.78 -5.08 16.64
CA SER A 310 7.31 -5.18 16.69
C SER A 310 6.83 -5.95 17.94
N GLN A 311 7.59 -6.95 18.41
CA GLN A 311 7.33 -7.60 19.69
C GLN A 311 7.51 -6.64 20.88
N GLY A 312 8.52 -5.76 20.85
CA GLY A 312 8.67 -4.70 21.84
C GLY A 312 7.50 -3.72 21.85
N GLN A 313 7.06 -3.26 20.66
CA GLN A 313 5.88 -2.40 20.53
C GLN A 313 4.59 -3.08 21.04
N LEU A 314 4.43 -4.38 20.81
CA LEU A 314 3.30 -5.13 21.35
C LEU A 314 3.30 -5.10 22.88
N GLN A 315 4.44 -5.37 23.51
CA GLN A 315 4.59 -5.33 24.98
C GLN A 315 4.34 -3.93 25.56
N GLU A 316 4.80 -2.86 24.88
CA GLU A 316 4.49 -1.48 25.25
C GLU A 316 2.98 -1.21 25.22
N VAL A 317 2.29 -1.63 24.15
CA VAL A 317 0.83 -1.47 24.01
C VAL A 317 0.05 -2.33 25.02
N GLU A 318 0.52 -3.53 25.34
CA GLU A 318 -0.06 -4.39 26.40
C GLU A 318 0.08 -3.76 27.79
N ALA A 319 1.22 -3.14 28.08
CA ALA A 319 1.46 -2.39 29.32
C ALA A 319 0.60 -1.11 29.38
N GLU A 320 0.45 -0.37 28.27
CA GLU A 320 -0.46 0.77 28.18
C GLU A 320 -1.92 0.35 28.37
N ASN A 321 -2.36 -0.75 27.75
CA ASN A 321 -3.70 -1.30 27.92
C ASN A 321 -3.96 -1.66 29.39
N SER A 322 -3.03 -2.37 30.03
CA SER A 322 -3.09 -2.70 31.46
C SER A 322 -3.20 -1.45 32.36
N ARG A 323 -2.42 -0.41 32.05
CA ARG A 323 -2.46 0.89 32.75
C ARG A 323 -3.78 1.62 32.54
N LEU A 324 -4.34 1.60 31.32
CA LEU A 324 -5.65 2.21 31.02
C LEU A 324 -6.80 1.45 31.69
N GLN A 325 -6.73 0.12 31.78
CA GLN A 325 -7.69 -0.69 32.53
C GLN A 325 -7.68 -0.35 34.03
N LEU A 326 -6.50 -0.18 34.63
CA LEU A 326 -6.39 0.30 36.02
C LEU A 326 -7.00 1.70 36.17
N ARG A 327 -6.69 2.63 35.26
CA ARG A 327 -7.25 4.00 35.33
C ARG A 327 -8.77 4.03 35.15
N LEU A 328 -9.35 3.12 34.37
CA LEU A 328 -10.80 2.94 34.27
C LEU A 328 -11.42 2.38 35.56
N LYS A 329 -10.74 1.44 36.23
CA LYS A 329 -11.19 0.92 37.55
C LYS A 329 -11.17 2.02 38.61
N GLU A 330 -10.07 2.78 38.71
CA GLU A 330 -9.96 3.95 39.59
C GLU A 330 -11.11 4.95 39.36
N LEU A 331 -11.33 5.35 38.11
CA LEU A 331 -12.35 6.34 37.77
C LEU A 331 -13.78 5.82 38.03
N ASN A 332 -14.05 4.53 37.80
CA ASN A 332 -15.33 3.92 38.15
C ASN A 332 -15.56 3.90 39.67
N GLU A 333 -14.51 3.69 40.46
CA GLU A 333 -14.61 3.71 41.91
C GLU A 333 -14.77 5.15 42.45
N GLU A 334 -14.12 6.14 41.83
CA GLU A 334 -14.38 7.56 42.07
C GLU A 334 -15.86 7.92 41.77
N TYR A 335 -16.43 7.42 40.66
CA TYR A 335 -17.85 7.64 40.34
C TYR A 335 -18.80 6.97 41.33
N ARG A 336 -18.55 5.71 41.72
CA ARG A 336 -19.33 5.00 42.74
C ARG A 336 -19.28 5.71 44.09
N SER A 337 -18.09 6.15 44.50
CA SER A 337 -17.90 6.89 45.76
C SER A 337 -18.69 8.19 45.77
N ARG A 338 -18.68 8.96 44.68
CA ARG A 338 -19.49 10.19 44.55
C ARG A 338 -20.99 9.90 44.57
N LEU A 339 -21.47 8.86 43.88
CA LEU A 339 -22.88 8.46 43.91
C LEU A 339 -23.31 8.01 45.30
N ALA A 340 -22.49 7.21 45.99
CA ALA A 340 -22.76 6.79 47.36
C ALA A 340 -22.80 7.98 48.33
N GLN A 341 -21.89 8.94 48.18
CA GLN A 341 -21.91 10.18 48.96
C GLN A 341 -23.18 11.01 48.67
N TYR A 342 -23.56 11.19 47.41
CA TYR A 342 -24.80 11.89 47.06
C TYR A 342 -26.06 11.22 47.63
N ILE A 343 -26.13 9.88 47.64
CA ILE A 343 -27.23 9.12 48.26
C ILE A 343 -27.22 9.30 49.78
N GLY A 344 -26.04 9.23 50.41
CA GLY A 344 -25.87 9.45 51.85
C GLY A 344 -26.27 10.85 52.28
N ASP A 345 -25.91 11.88 51.53
CA ASP A 345 -26.26 13.27 51.81
C ASP A 345 -27.78 13.53 51.68
N VAL A 346 -28.44 12.89 50.69
CA VAL A 346 -29.91 12.93 50.56
C VAL A 346 -30.60 12.23 51.73
N ALA A 347 -30.10 11.06 52.15
CA ALA A 347 -30.61 10.34 53.31
C ALA A 347 -30.43 11.15 54.61
N ASN A 348 -29.23 11.67 54.85
CA ASN A 348 -28.91 12.52 56.00
C ASN A 348 -29.81 13.77 56.07
N TYR A 349 -30.14 14.39 54.94
CA TYR A 349 -31.10 15.50 54.88
C TYR A 349 -32.53 15.06 55.25
N MET A 350 -32.98 13.91 54.77
CA MET A 350 -34.30 13.35 55.08
C MET A 350 -34.43 13.01 56.58
N ASP A 351 -33.42 12.39 57.18
CA ASP A 351 -33.37 12.06 58.61
C ASP A 351 -33.24 13.32 59.49
N SER A 352 -32.45 14.31 59.06
CA SER A 352 -32.37 15.61 59.72
C SER A 352 -33.73 16.33 59.73
N LYS A 353 -34.53 16.19 58.67
CA LYS A 353 -35.89 16.73 58.60
C LYS A 353 -36.83 15.96 59.55
N ALA A 354 -36.72 14.64 59.61
CA ALA A 354 -37.55 13.78 60.47
C ALA A 354 -37.30 14.02 61.98
N SER A 355 -36.06 14.31 62.39
CA SER A 355 -35.74 14.61 63.80
C SER A 355 -36.25 15.98 64.28
N SER A 356 -36.60 16.89 63.37
CA SER A 356 -37.00 18.28 63.69
C SER A 356 -38.48 18.48 64.08
N VAL A 357 -39.25 17.41 64.27
CA VAL A 357 -40.73 17.42 64.39
C VAL A 357 -41.27 18.10 65.67
N SER A 358 -40.42 18.41 66.67
CA SER A 358 -40.82 19.12 67.89
C SER A 358 -40.49 20.63 67.87
N GLY A 359 -41.18 21.42 67.04
CA GLY A 359 -41.11 22.89 67.17
C GLY A 359 -41.52 23.72 65.94
N HIS A 360 -42.79 24.14 65.91
CA HIS A 360 -43.36 25.30 65.20
C HIS A 360 -42.45 26.12 64.23
N SER A 361 -42.77 26.02 62.93
CA SER A 361 -42.66 27.08 61.91
C SER A 361 -41.29 27.76 61.63
N LYS A 362 -40.40 27.10 60.85
CA LYS A 362 -39.43 27.76 59.95
C LYS A 362 -39.22 26.99 58.62
N ALA A 363 -40.25 26.98 57.77
CA ALA A 363 -40.26 26.26 56.49
C ALA A 363 -39.22 26.69 55.38
N PRO A 364 -38.66 27.91 55.32
CA PRO A 364 -37.79 28.29 54.19
C PRO A 364 -36.38 27.66 54.21
N ALA A 365 -35.82 27.40 55.39
CA ALA A 365 -34.39 27.10 55.56
C ALA A 365 -34.01 25.70 55.02
N GLY A 366 -34.87 24.69 55.24
CA GLY A 366 -34.61 23.33 54.74
C GLY A 366 -34.64 23.25 53.21
N HIS A 367 -35.62 23.89 52.57
CA HIS A 367 -35.71 23.93 51.11
C HIS A 367 -34.48 24.61 50.47
N ALA A 368 -33.95 25.67 51.09
CA ALA A 368 -32.71 26.30 50.66
C ALA A 368 -31.49 25.35 50.79
N ALA A 369 -31.41 24.54 51.86
CA ALA A 369 -30.33 23.58 52.04
C ALA A 369 -30.36 22.45 51.00
N MET A 370 -31.52 21.84 50.74
CA MET A 370 -31.69 20.85 49.67
C MET A 370 -31.36 21.44 48.29
N LYS A 371 -31.85 22.65 48.00
CA LYS A 371 -31.52 23.34 46.75
C LYS A 371 -30.00 23.55 46.60
N ASN A 372 -29.32 24.03 47.65
CA ASN A 372 -27.86 24.23 47.63
C ASN A 372 -27.08 22.93 47.41
N PHE A 373 -27.56 21.80 47.95
CA PHE A 373 -26.98 20.48 47.73
C PHE A 373 -27.14 20.02 46.27
N VAL A 374 -28.35 20.07 45.71
CA VAL A 374 -28.61 19.75 44.29
C VAL A 374 -27.83 20.68 43.37
N ASP A 375 -27.76 21.97 43.69
CA ASP A 375 -26.95 22.95 42.96
C ASP A 375 -25.44 22.65 43.06
N SER A 376 -24.96 22.00 44.14
CA SER A 376 -23.57 21.50 44.24
C SER A 376 -23.36 20.28 43.36
N MET A 377 -24.20 19.24 43.49
CA MET A 377 -24.14 18.03 42.67
C MET A 377 -24.16 18.37 41.17
N LEU A 378 -25.07 19.27 40.75
CA LEU A 378 -25.15 19.73 39.36
C LEU A 378 -23.94 20.59 38.94
N ARG A 379 -23.27 21.29 39.87
CA ARG A 379 -21.99 21.99 39.57
C ARG A 379 -20.87 20.98 39.36
N ASP A 380 -20.75 19.97 40.23
CA ASP A 380 -19.69 18.97 40.17
C ASP A 380 -19.81 18.07 38.94
N ILE A 381 -21.04 17.66 38.59
CA ILE A 381 -21.34 16.95 37.33
C ILE A 381 -20.98 17.82 36.11
N ARG A 382 -21.39 19.09 36.07
CA ARG A 382 -21.02 20.01 34.98
C ARG A 382 -19.51 20.23 34.89
N ALA A 383 -18.80 20.29 36.02
CA ALA A 383 -17.35 20.41 36.06
C ALA A 383 -16.64 19.14 35.56
N SER A 384 -17.14 17.94 35.90
CA SER A 384 -16.58 16.68 35.38
C SER A 384 -16.77 16.53 33.87
N TYR A 385 -17.94 16.91 33.33
CA TYR A 385 -18.17 16.90 31.89
C TYR A 385 -17.28 17.90 31.16
N LYS A 386 -17.14 19.14 31.67
CA LYS A 386 -16.20 20.12 31.12
C LYS A 386 -14.75 19.62 31.13
N SER A 387 -14.30 19.01 32.23
CA SER A 387 -12.95 18.44 32.31
C SER A 387 -12.74 17.31 31.29
N ARG A 388 -13.75 16.45 31.09
CA ARG A 388 -13.72 15.38 30.09
C ARG A 388 -13.73 15.93 28.66
N GLU A 389 -14.55 16.93 28.38
CA GLU A 389 -14.59 17.64 27.10
C GLU A 389 -13.24 18.29 26.79
N GLU A 390 -12.63 18.98 27.76
CA GLU A 390 -11.28 19.53 27.60
C GLU A 390 -10.22 18.45 27.34
N GLN A 391 -10.29 17.29 28.00
CA GLN A 391 -9.39 16.17 27.75
C GLN A 391 -9.54 15.64 26.32
N LEU A 392 -10.77 15.44 25.85
CA LEU A 392 -11.06 15.01 24.48
C LEU A 392 -10.61 16.06 23.46
N ALA A 393 -10.84 17.35 23.72
CA ALA A 393 -10.36 18.44 22.88
C ALA A 393 -8.82 18.55 22.86
N ARG A 394 -8.15 18.32 24.00
CA ARG A 394 -6.67 18.22 24.07
C ARG A 394 -6.16 17.03 23.25
N ALA A 395 -6.80 15.85 23.37
CA ALA A 395 -6.44 14.66 22.59
C ALA A 395 -6.65 14.88 21.09
N ALA A 396 -7.80 15.39 20.67
CA ALA A 396 -8.11 15.72 19.27
C ALA A 396 -7.12 16.74 18.68
N ARG A 397 -6.76 17.80 19.42
CA ARG A 397 -5.69 18.73 19.03
C ARG A 397 -4.33 18.03 18.93
N GLY A 398 -4.04 17.09 19.83
CA GLY A 398 -2.83 16.26 19.80
C GLY A 398 -2.75 15.38 18.55
N TYR A 399 -3.83 14.66 18.22
CA TYR A 399 -3.91 13.85 17.00
C TYR A 399 -3.81 14.72 15.73
N LYS A 400 -4.52 15.85 15.67
CA LYS A 400 -4.41 16.80 14.55
C LYS A 400 -3.01 17.37 14.39
N LYS A 401 -2.25 17.57 15.48
CA LYS A 401 -0.83 17.93 15.42
C LYS A 401 0.02 16.77 14.88
N ARG A 402 -0.12 15.55 15.42
CA ARG A 402 0.62 14.36 14.95
C ARG A 402 0.38 14.08 13.46
N MET A 403 -0.86 14.20 12.99
CA MET A 403 -1.21 14.05 11.57
C MET A 403 -0.54 15.11 10.68
N LYS A 404 -0.52 16.38 11.12
CA LYS A 404 0.22 17.44 10.41
C LYS A 404 1.73 17.20 10.38
N ASP A 405 2.30 16.71 11.48
CA ASP A 405 3.73 16.41 11.54
C ASP A 405 4.11 15.15 10.73
N LEU A 406 3.19 14.17 10.60
CA LEU A 406 3.33 13.05 9.67
C LEU A 406 3.24 13.50 8.21
N ALA A 407 2.26 14.36 7.86
CA ALA A 407 2.13 14.91 6.51
C ALA A 407 3.39 15.67 6.06
N LYS A 408 4.04 16.44 6.94
CA LYS A 408 5.34 17.09 6.67
C LYS A 408 6.46 16.08 6.44
N LYS A 409 6.54 15.02 7.24
CA LYS A 409 7.53 13.94 7.05
C LYS A 409 7.35 13.26 5.70
N HIS A 410 6.09 13.03 5.32
CA HIS A 410 5.74 12.49 4.02
C HIS A 410 6.13 13.43 2.87
N GLU A 411 5.83 14.73 2.97
CA GLU A 411 6.25 15.74 2.00
C GLU A 411 7.78 15.80 1.84
N ASN A 412 8.54 15.74 2.93
CA ASN A 412 10.00 15.64 2.90
C ASN A 412 10.50 14.34 2.22
N LEU A 413 9.82 13.21 2.47
CA LEU A 413 10.14 11.93 1.83
C LEU A 413 9.84 11.96 0.32
N LEU A 414 8.75 12.59 -0.10
CA LEU A 414 8.44 12.81 -1.52
C LEU A 414 9.50 13.66 -2.21
N ILE A 415 10.02 14.70 -1.55
CA ILE A 415 11.11 15.53 -2.08
C ILE A 415 12.40 14.70 -2.23
N ALA A 416 12.76 13.90 -1.23
CA ALA A 416 13.93 13.02 -1.29
C ALA A 416 13.80 11.95 -2.39
N TYR A 417 12.61 11.33 -2.51
CA TYR A 417 12.28 10.38 -3.57
C TYR A 417 12.36 11.02 -4.96
N GLY A 418 11.76 12.20 -5.14
CA GLY A 418 11.84 12.97 -6.39
C GLY A 418 13.30 13.26 -6.80
N LEU A 419 14.12 13.73 -5.85
CA LEU A 419 15.56 13.96 -6.08
C LEU A 419 16.30 12.68 -6.47
N GLN A 420 16.03 11.55 -5.80
CA GLN A 420 16.63 10.27 -6.13
C GLN A 420 16.22 9.80 -7.54
N ARG A 421 14.96 9.99 -7.94
CA ARG A 421 14.50 9.68 -9.32
C ARG A 421 15.18 10.56 -10.35
N GLU A 422 15.37 11.84 -10.06
CA GLU A 422 16.08 12.77 -10.94
C GLU A 422 17.54 12.34 -11.12
N GLN A 423 18.22 11.93 -10.04
CA GLN A 423 19.57 11.39 -10.08
C GLN A 423 19.67 10.08 -10.87
N ILE A 424 18.73 9.14 -10.68
CA ILE A 424 18.69 7.89 -11.45
C ILE A 424 18.43 8.18 -12.94
N ARG A 425 17.57 9.16 -13.27
CA ARG A 425 17.33 9.57 -14.67
C ARG A 425 18.54 10.27 -15.31
N ALA A 426 19.34 10.99 -14.52
CA ALA A 426 20.53 11.69 -14.99
C ALA A 426 21.76 10.76 -15.13
N LEU A 427 21.88 9.73 -14.29
CA LEU A 427 23.00 8.77 -14.28
C LEU A 427 22.70 7.49 -15.08
N GLY A 428 21.43 7.12 -15.21
CA GLY A 428 20.98 5.91 -15.87
C GLY A 428 20.97 6.06 -17.40
N SER A 429 21.41 5.01 -18.09
CA SER A 429 21.05 4.82 -19.50
C SER A 429 19.53 4.58 -19.62
N SER A 430 18.97 4.77 -20.81
CA SER A 430 17.51 4.79 -21.09
C SER A 430 16.71 3.53 -20.73
N ALA A 431 17.34 2.49 -20.19
CA ALA A 431 16.74 1.24 -19.74
C ALA A 431 16.51 1.15 -18.22
N MET A 432 17.01 2.09 -17.41
CA MET A 432 16.81 2.06 -15.95
C MET A 432 15.44 2.63 -15.56
N ASP A 433 14.58 1.78 -14.99
CA ASP A 433 13.31 2.22 -14.42
C ASP A 433 13.55 3.11 -13.18
N CYS A 434 13.00 4.32 -13.22
CA CYS A 434 13.04 5.29 -12.13
C CYS A 434 11.87 5.11 -11.14
N GLY A 435 11.05 4.08 -11.29
CA GLY A 435 9.89 3.80 -10.44
C GLY A 435 8.72 4.79 -10.61
N PRO A 436 7.62 4.55 -9.87
CA PRO A 436 6.38 5.32 -9.99
C PRO A 436 6.57 6.83 -9.82
N ALA A 437 5.78 7.63 -10.54
CA ALA A 437 5.79 9.09 -10.40
C ALA A 437 5.35 9.53 -8.99
N GLU A 438 5.90 10.65 -8.50
CA GLU A 438 5.59 11.22 -7.18
C GLU A 438 4.09 11.39 -6.90
N LEU A 439 3.30 11.62 -7.96
CA LEU A 439 1.84 11.72 -7.91
C LEU A 439 1.14 10.55 -7.24
N HIS A 440 1.62 9.32 -7.46
CA HIS A 440 1.01 8.12 -6.89
C HIS A 440 1.09 8.09 -5.37
N PHE A 441 1.91 8.96 -4.77
CA PHE A 441 2.11 9.09 -3.35
C PHE A 441 1.62 10.44 -2.79
N SER A 442 0.99 11.31 -3.59
CA SER A 442 0.43 12.58 -3.10
C SER A 442 -0.72 12.35 -2.11
N ILE A 443 -0.63 12.95 -0.91
CA ILE A 443 -1.77 12.98 0.03
C ILE A 443 -2.89 13.83 -0.58
N THR A 444 -4.12 13.31 -0.61
CA THR A 444 -5.31 14.00 -1.14
C THR A 444 -6.13 14.72 -0.06
N ASP A 445 -5.91 14.40 1.23
CA ASP A 445 -6.75 14.88 2.34
C ASP A 445 -6.75 16.42 2.50
N PRO A 446 -7.89 17.11 2.32
CA PRO A 446 -7.95 18.56 2.30
C PRO A 446 -7.67 19.21 3.66
N GLU A 447 -7.85 18.49 4.77
CA GLU A 447 -7.53 18.96 6.13
C GLU A 447 -6.03 18.96 6.44
N LEU A 448 -5.25 18.16 5.73
CA LEU A 448 -3.81 17.99 5.95
C LEU A 448 -2.99 18.88 5.01
N LEU A 449 -3.50 19.14 3.81
CA LEU A 449 -2.81 19.92 2.79
C LEU A 449 -2.88 21.44 3.05
N THR A 450 -1.72 22.07 3.10
CA THR A 450 -1.61 23.54 2.99
C THR A 450 -2.00 23.99 1.57
N ASN A 451 -2.28 25.29 1.37
CA ASN A 451 -2.54 25.83 0.03
C ASN A 451 -1.38 25.52 -0.93
N SER A 452 -0.14 25.73 -0.47
CA SER A 452 1.08 25.42 -1.23
C SER A 452 1.21 23.92 -1.55
N SER A 453 0.91 23.02 -0.62
CA SER A 453 0.94 21.57 -0.89
C SER A 453 -0.15 21.14 -1.90
N ARG A 454 -1.32 21.82 -1.92
CA ARG A 454 -2.36 21.61 -2.97
C ARG A 454 -1.90 22.09 -4.34
N GLU A 455 -1.28 23.26 -4.40
CA GLU A 455 -0.70 23.82 -5.64
C GLU A 455 0.44 22.93 -6.17
N LEU A 456 1.33 22.45 -5.31
CA LEU A 456 2.37 21.49 -5.65
C LEU A 456 1.79 20.17 -6.21
N ASN A 457 0.71 19.65 -5.64
CA ASN A 457 0.05 18.46 -6.19
C ASN A 457 -0.54 18.72 -7.60
N ARG A 458 -1.20 19.86 -7.82
CA ARG A 458 -1.67 20.27 -9.17
C ARG A 458 -0.53 20.39 -10.18
N LEU A 459 0.57 21.04 -9.79
CA LEU A 459 1.76 21.18 -10.65
C LEU A 459 2.41 19.84 -10.96
N ARG A 460 2.44 18.89 -10.02
CA ARG A 460 2.86 17.50 -10.29
C ARG A 460 1.93 16.83 -11.32
N GLU A 461 0.61 17.05 -11.22
CA GLU A 461 -0.36 16.44 -12.15
C GLU A 461 -0.19 16.99 -13.57
N GLU A 462 -0.01 18.30 -13.69
CA GLU A 462 0.27 18.99 -14.95
C GLU A 462 1.61 18.52 -15.54
N LYS A 463 2.67 18.41 -14.72
CA LYS A 463 3.97 17.83 -15.13
C LYS A 463 3.80 16.44 -15.72
N ALA A 464 3.09 15.52 -15.05
CA ALA A 464 2.91 14.16 -15.57
C ALA A 464 2.07 14.11 -16.85
N LYS A 465 1.05 14.97 -16.98
CA LYS A 465 0.26 15.10 -18.23
C LYS A 465 1.14 15.56 -19.39
N LEU A 466 2.02 16.55 -19.16
CA LEU A 466 2.98 17.04 -20.16
C LEU A 466 4.07 15.99 -20.48
N GLU A 467 4.57 15.25 -19.49
CA GLU A 467 5.53 14.15 -19.69
C GLU A 467 4.93 13.04 -20.57
N MET A 468 3.66 12.65 -20.37
CA MET A 468 2.97 11.70 -21.26
C MET A 468 2.84 12.24 -22.69
N GLN A 469 2.45 13.51 -22.86
CA GLN A 469 2.33 14.14 -24.18
C GLN A 469 3.68 14.17 -24.92
N LEU A 470 4.77 14.49 -24.22
CA LEU A 470 6.12 14.44 -24.78
C LEU A 470 6.52 13.02 -25.20
N GLN A 471 6.27 12.01 -24.37
CA GLN A 471 6.54 10.61 -24.73
C GLN A 471 5.69 10.16 -25.93
N GLU A 472 4.44 10.61 -26.03
CA GLU A 472 3.57 10.29 -27.17
C GLU A 472 4.06 10.96 -28.47
N LEU A 473 4.48 12.22 -28.41
CA LEU A 473 5.08 12.94 -29.53
C LEU A 473 6.42 12.32 -29.95
N GLN A 474 7.27 11.91 -29.01
CA GLN A 474 8.51 11.17 -29.31
C GLN A 474 8.22 9.82 -29.98
N LYS A 475 7.22 9.06 -29.51
CA LYS A 475 6.78 7.80 -30.15
C LYS A 475 6.20 8.03 -31.55
N LYS A 476 5.51 9.15 -31.79
CA LYS A 476 5.03 9.56 -33.12
C LYS A 476 6.20 9.94 -34.05
N SER A 477 7.17 10.69 -33.55
CA SER A 477 8.41 11.04 -34.28
C SER A 477 9.21 9.80 -34.68
N LEU A 478 9.44 8.87 -33.74
CA LEU A 478 10.14 7.60 -34.01
C LEU A 478 9.42 6.70 -35.03
N LYS A 479 8.08 6.72 -35.07
CA LYS A 479 7.29 6.03 -36.10
C LYS A 479 7.30 6.71 -37.47
N GLY A 480 7.65 7.99 -37.56
CA GLY A 480 7.88 8.69 -38.83
C GLY A 480 9.30 8.50 -39.39
N ALA A 481 10.24 7.96 -38.61
CA ALA A 481 11.67 7.96 -38.90
C ALA A 481 12.22 6.59 -39.36
N SER A 482 11.42 5.73 -40.02
CA SER A 482 11.91 4.43 -40.55
C SER A 482 12.55 4.53 -41.95
N ALA A 483 12.95 5.72 -42.37
CA ALA A 483 13.82 5.97 -43.52
C ALA A 483 15.08 6.70 -43.03
N PHE A 484 16.24 6.39 -43.63
CA PHE A 484 17.57 6.76 -43.13
C PHE A 484 17.78 8.29 -42.94
N PRO A 485 18.65 8.68 -41.99
CA PRO A 485 18.81 10.09 -41.61
C PRO A 485 19.65 10.89 -42.62
N VAL A 486 19.18 12.08 -42.95
CA VAL A 486 19.94 13.14 -43.62
C VAL A 486 19.93 14.37 -42.70
N PRO A 487 21.06 15.10 -42.51
CA PRO A 487 21.10 16.26 -41.63
C PRO A 487 20.05 17.34 -41.96
N LEU A 488 19.44 17.84 -40.89
CA LEU A 488 18.43 18.90 -40.88
C LEU A 488 19.04 20.25 -41.29
N GLU A 489 18.80 20.73 -42.51
CA GLU A 489 18.93 22.17 -42.79
C GLU A 489 18.17 22.73 -44.02
N GLN A 490 17.69 21.91 -44.96
CA GLN A 490 17.07 22.41 -46.21
C GLN A 490 15.75 21.73 -46.58
N GLN A 491 14.68 22.02 -45.83
CA GLN A 491 13.28 21.97 -46.28
C GLN A 491 12.33 22.57 -45.23
N LEU A 492 12.36 23.90 -45.12
CA LEU A 492 11.20 24.68 -44.69
C LEU A 492 10.86 25.57 -45.87
N ASP A 493 9.73 25.29 -46.54
CA ASP A 493 9.29 26.06 -47.70
C ASP A 493 9.15 27.55 -47.35
N GLU A 494 9.25 28.42 -48.36
CA GLU A 494 9.06 29.88 -48.20
C GLU A 494 7.76 30.22 -47.47
N GLU A 495 6.72 29.40 -47.66
CA GLU A 495 5.42 29.47 -46.99
C GLU A 495 5.51 29.17 -45.48
N GLY A 496 6.33 28.19 -45.08
CA GLY A 496 6.61 27.90 -43.66
C GLY A 496 7.39 29.04 -42.99
N TRP A 497 8.38 29.62 -43.68
CA TRP A 497 9.07 30.81 -43.19
C TRP A 497 8.16 32.06 -43.21
N ALA A 498 7.26 32.21 -44.18
CA ALA A 498 6.27 33.28 -44.22
C ALA A 498 5.30 33.16 -43.03
N GLU A 499 4.87 31.95 -42.68
CA GLU A 499 4.01 31.65 -41.55
C GLU A 499 4.70 31.94 -40.19
N VAL A 500 5.98 31.59 -40.03
CA VAL A 500 6.76 31.96 -38.84
C VAL A 500 6.95 33.48 -38.77
N ARG A 501 7.28 34.14 -39.89
CA ARG A 501 7.38 35.61 -39.97
C ARG A 501 6.04 36.30 -39.68
N ARG A 502 4.91 35.71 -40.07
CA ARG A 502 3.55 36.18 -39.77
C ARG A 502 3.26 36.09 -38.27
N LYS A 503 3.41 34.89 -37.68
CA LYS A 503 3.22 34.66 -36.24
C LYS A 503 4.10 35.55 -35.36
N LEU A 504 5.34 35.80 -35.76
CA LEU A 504 6.25 36.69 -35.03
C LEU A 504 5.78 38.16 -35.09
N ARG A 505 5.25 38.63 -36.24
CA ARG A 505 4.62 39.95 -36.35
C ARG A 505 3.34 40.04 -35.51
N GLU A 506 2.46 39.03 -35.59
CA GLU A 506 1.22 38.97 -34.80
C GLU A 506 1.53 38.98 -33.30
N PHE A 507 2.50 38.19 -32.84
CA PHE A 507 2.95 38.22 -31.45
C PHE A 507 3.51 39.59 -31.06
N THR A 508 4.34 40.20 -31.91
CA THR A 508 4.95 41.52 -31.63
C THR A 508 3.91 42.63 -31.57
N LEU A 509 2.93 42.62 -32.47
CA LEU A 509 1.83 43.59 -32.50
C LEU A 509 0.89 43.41 -31.30
N ASN A 510 0.47 42.18 -30.98
CA ASN A 510 -0.42 41.92 -29.85
C ASN A 510 0.26 42.28 -28.51
N THR A 511 1.53 41.90 -28.33
CA THR A 511 2.29 42.27 -27.11
C THR A 511 2.58 43.77 -27.03
N GLN A 512 2.76 44.46 -28.16
CA GLN A 512 2.83 45.93 -28.18
C GLN A 512 1.47 46.54 -27.79
N GLU A 513 0.36 46.06 -28.34
CA GLU A 513 -0.97 46.55 -28.01
C GLU A 513 -1.31 46.34 -26.52
N ASP A 514 -1.05 45.16 -25.97
CA ASP A 514 -1.22 44.86 -24.54
C ASP A 514 -0.41 45.83 -23.65
N LEU A 515 0.83 46.13 -24.03
CA LEU A 515 1.70 47.07 -23.31
C LEU A 515 1.22 48.53 -23.46
N GLU A 516 0.70 48.93 -24.62
CA GLU A 516 0.11 50.24 -24.84
C GLU A 516 -1.20 50.41 -24.06
N GLN A 517 -2.04 49.37 -24.01
CA GLN A 517 -3.24 49.32 -23.17
C GLN A 517 -2.88 49.44 -21.68
N GLN A 518 -1.95 48.61 -21.17
CA GLN A 518 -1.47 48.70 -19.79
C GLN A 518 -0.86 50.07 -19.46
N ARG A 519 -0.08 50.65 -20.38
CA ARG A 519 0.48 52.00 -20.23
C ARG A 519 -0.63 53.06 -20.17
N SER A 520 -1.68 52.95 -20.96
CA SER A 520 -2.83 53.88 -20.91
C SER A 520 -3.63 53.76 -19.61
N GLN A 521 -3.80 52.55 -19.07
CA GLN A 521 -4.45 52.29 -17.79
C GLN A 521 -3.62 52.83 -16.61
N LEU A 522 -2.28 52.68 -16.67
CA LEU A 522 -1.38 53.25 -15.67
C LEU A 522 -1.35 54.78 -15.73
N LEU A 523 -1.37 55.37 -16.93
CA LEU A 523 -1.43 56.83 -17.10
C LEU A 523 -2.76 57.41 -16.58
N THR A 524 -3.90 56.82 -16.91
CA THR A 524 -5.20 57.29 -16.38
C THR A 524 -5.28 57.16 -14.86
N ARG A 525 -4.78 56.05 -14.29
CA ARG A 525 -4.68 55.88 -12.83
C ARG A 525 -3.72 56.90 -12.18
N ALA A 526 -2.61 57.24 -12.84
CA ALA A 526 -1.68 58.26 -12.36
C ALA A 526 -2.33 59.65 -12.35
N VAL A 527 -3.00 60.05 -13.43
CA VAL A 527 -3.72 61.33 -13.51
C VAL A 527 -4.79 61.43 -12.41
N VAL A 528 -5.60 60.40 -12.20
CA VAL A 528 -6.61 60.39 -11.11
C VAL A 528 -5.96 60.50 -9.72
N ALA A 529 -4.78 59.91 -9.52
CA ALA A 529 -4.04 60.06 -8.27
C ALA A 529 -3.45 61.48 -8.10
N GLU A 530 -2.96 62.11 -9.17
CA GLU A 530 -2.50 63.50 -9.17
C GLU A 530 -3.65 64.49 -8.90
N GLU A 531 -4.84 64.24 -9.45
CA GLU A 531 -6.06 64.99 -9.15
C GLU A 531 -6.45 64.85 -7.67
N GLN A 532 -6.49 63.64 -7.12
CA GLN A 532 -6.78 63.40 -5.69
C GLN A 532 -5.77 64.08 -4.76
N VAL A 533 -4.47 64.07 -5.10
CA VAL A 533 -3.45 64.80 -4.34
C VAL A 533 -3.68 66.31 -4.42
N SER A 534 -4.08 66.83 -5.58
CA SER A 534 -4.40 68.24 -5.78
C SER A 534 -5.66 68.67 -5.01
N GLU A 535 -6.69 67.84 -4.95
CA GLU A 535 -7.88 68.05 -4.12
C GLU A 535 -7.54 68.08 -2.62
N LEU A 536 -6.73 67.12 -2.14
CA LEU A 536 -6.29 67.06 -0.76
C LEU A 536 -5.41 68.27 -0.39
N GLN A 537 -4.51 68.70 -1.27
CA GLN A 537 -3.70 69.90 -1.10
C GLN A 537 -4.60 71.14 -1.02
N GLY A 538 -5.56 71.29 -1.94
CA GLY A 538 -6.53 72.39 -1.92
C GLY A 538 -7.41 72.41 -0.66
N TYR A 539 -7.79 71.24 -0.14
CA TYR A 539 -8.49 71.11 1.13
C TYR A 539 -7.62 71.57 2.32
N ILE A 540 -6.36 71.11 2.37
CA ILE A 540 -5.38 71.50 3.38
C ILE A 540 -5.18 73.02 3.35
N ASP A 541 -4.94 73.63 2.19
CA ASP A 541 -4.70 75.06 2.06
C ASP A 541 -5.91 75.90 2.47
N GLN A 542 -7.13 75.49 2.10
CA GLN A 542 -8.37 76.13 2.55
C GLN A 542 -8.53 76.05 4.08
N HIS A 543 -8.28 74.88 4.68
CA HIS A 543 -8.42 74.70 6.13
C HIS A 543 -7.30 75.40 6.90
N LEU A 544 -6.06 75.41 6.41
CA LEU A 544 -4.96 76.20 6.97
C LEU A 544 -5.28 77.69 6.93
N ALA A 545 -5.79 78.23 5.83
CA ALA A 545 -6.20 79.62 5.74
C ALA A 545 -7.32 79.96 6.75
N ARG A 546 -8.32 79.08 6.92
CA ARG A 546 -9.36 79.23 7.95
C ARG A 546 -8.80 79.21 9.36
N TYR A 547 -7.91 78.26 9.69
CA TYR A 547 -7.28 78.19 11.01
C TYR A 547 -6.39 79.39 11.29
N GLN A 548 -5.65 79.90 10.29
CA GLN A 548 -4.86 81.13 10.43
C GLN A 548 -5.76 82.34 10.70
N GLN A 549 -6.88 82.50 9.98
CA GLN A 549 -7.86 83.55 10.25
C GLN A 549 -8.45 83.44 11.65
N GLU A 550 -8.78 82.23 12.12
CA GLU A 550 -9.34 82.02 13.45
C GLU A 550 -8.32 82.28 14.56
N ILE A 551 -7.07 81.84 14.40
CA ILE A 551 -5.96 82.18 15.31
C ILE A 551 -5.75 83.71 15.36
N LEU A 552 -5.90 84.42 14.23
CA LEU A 552 -5.84 85.88 14.20
C LEU A 552 -7.05 86.53 14.90
N ARG A 553 -8.27 85.99 14.75
CA ARG A 553 -9.46 86.44 15.51
C ARG A 553 -9.26 86.25 17.01
N LEU A 554 -8.85 85.06 17.45
CA LEU A 554 -8.60 84.74 18.86
C LEU A 554 -7.52 85.65 19.46
N ARG A 555 -6.39 85.85 18.76
CA ARG A 555 -5.34 86.81 19.18
C ARG A 555 -5.82 88.26 19.23
N ASN A 556 -6.75 88.65 18.37
CA ASN A 556 -7.34 89.99 18.40
C ASN A 556 -8.37 90.13 19.54
N ALA A 557 -9.13 89.08 19.86
CA ALA A 557 -10.00 89.01 21.03
C ALA A 557 -9.19 89.13 22.33
N GLU A 558 -8.13 88.32 22.50
CA GLU A 558 -7.19 88.43 23.64
C GLU A 558 -6.56 89.82 23.78
N ARG A 559 -6.34 90.52 22.67
CA ARG A 559 -5.84 91.91 22.67
C ARG A 559 -6.92 92.93 23.04
N SER A 560 -8.18 92.65 22.71
CA SER A 560 -9.34 93.48 23.06
C SER A 560 -9.76 93.31 24.52
N GLU A 561 -9.57 92.11 25.09
CA GLU A 561 -9.84 91.79 26.50
C GLU A 561 -8.76 92.31 27.49
N ARG A 562 -7.72 93.01 27.01
CA ARG A 562 -6.70 93.66 27.86
C ARG A 562 -6.90 95.18 27.92
N PRO A 563 -7.48 95.73 29.00
CA PRO A 563 -7.47 97.18 29.24
C PRO A 563 -6.06 97.71 29.43
N ARG A 564 -5.82 98.94 28.97
CA ARG A 564 -4.64 99.75 29.35
C ARG A 564 -4.58 99.90 30.88
N ALA A 565 -3.55 99.34 31.52
CA ALA A 565 -2.56 100.08 32.34
C ALA A 565 -1.89 99.20 33.43
N ARG A 566 -0.56 99.13 33.43
CA ARG A 566 0.27 99.99 34.32
C ARG A 566 1.73 100.04 33.88
N ARG A 567 2.38 101.19 34.08
CA ARG A 567 3.83 101.42 33.89
C ARG A 567 4.58 101.05 35.18
N ALA A 568 5.81 100.53 35.02
CA ALA A 568 7.04 100.77 35.81
C ALA A 568 7.92 99.49 35.77
N SER A 569 9.24 99.42 35.54
CA SER A 569 10.33 100.27 35.03
C SER A 569 11.62 99.90 35.78
N SER A 570 12.47 99.06 35.19
CA SER A 570 13.93 98.89 35.41
C SER A 570 14.37 97.69 34.55
N ALA A 571 15.26 97.83 33.57
CA ALA A 571 16.73 97.91 33.68
C ALA A 571 17.33 96.63 34.33
N SER A 572 18.33 95.93 33.77
CA SER A 572 19.30 96.31 32.73
C SER A 572 19.98 95.11 32.02
N HIS A 573 20.37 95.34 30.76
CA HIS A 573 21.50 94.77 30.00
C HIS A 573 21.99 93.30 30.15
N GLN A 574 21.80 92.58 29.03
CA GLN A 574 22.73 91.69 28.30
C GLN A 574 24.22 92.11 28.26
N PRO A 575 25.14 91.29 27.69
CA PRO A 575 24.91 89.97 27.04
C PRO A 575 25.57 88.78 27.75
#